data_AF-A0A382NTV8-F1
#
_entry.id   AF-A0A382NTV8-F1
#
_cell.length_a   1.000
_cell.length_b   1.000
_cell.length_c   1.000
_cell.angle_alpha   90.00
_cell.angle_beta   90.00
_cell.angle_gamma   90.00
#
_symmetry.space_group_name_H-M   'P 1'
#
loop_
_entity.id
_entity.type
_entity.pdbx_description
1 polymer ?
#
loop_
_entity_poly.entity_id
_entity_poly.type
_entity_poly.pdbx_seq_one_letter_code
_entity_poly.pdbx_strand_id
1 'polypeptide(L)'
;VDTIILNHGLELGMNKPDKRPLVLTFLIGCLLLFHSIVFAETNPTIDKNRDILKLLEVSGLLEQMDYIRDEATNSYARAISLTYPKVPDQFWDDFGKLAGKEEMKVLLDRVVAVYNKHMTHDVIKQLIKMFSTPFWVEWKQKMPAISREAGLIGSEWTQELLQSESFKKKLDNLVTKYDLEKLNSMPEAPHSKKLPKK
;
A
#
# COMPACT_ATOMS: atom_id res chain seq x y z
N VAL A 1 49.86 -107.65 -18.06
CA VAL A 1 48.39 -107.56 -17.92
C VAL A 1 48.02 -106.14 -18.20
N ASP A 2 47.22 -105.99 -19.24
CA ASP A 2 46.93 -104.80 -20.01
C ASP A 2 45.94 -103.82 -19.35
N THR A 3 46.04 -102.57 -19.81
CA THR A 3 44.97 -101.58 -20.02
C THR A 3 44.29 -100.96 -18.80
N ILE A 4 44.33 -99.63 -18.71
CA ILE A 4 43.20 -98.72 -19.00
C ILE A 4 43.74 -97.28 -19.08
N ILE A 5 43.54 -96.68 -20.26
CA ILE A 5 43.64 -95.24 -20.54
C ILE A 5 42.34 -94.59 -20.08
N LEU A 6 42.38 -93.44 -19.39
CA LEU A 6 41.42 -92.35 -19.67
C LEU A 6 41.88 -90.98 -19.14
N ASN A 7 42.34 -90.15 -20.08
CA ASN A 7 41.93 -88.78 -20.34
C ASN A 7 41.62 -87.87 -19.12
N HIS A 8 42.48 -86.89 -18.84
CA HIS A 8 42.05 -85.69 -18.11
C HIS A 8 42.44 -84.44 -18.89
N GLY A 9 41.42 -83.83 -19.49
CA GLY A 9 41.50 -82.61 -20.26
C GLY A 9 41.81 -81.38 -19.41
N LEU A 10 42.36 -80.41 -20.12
CA LEU A 10 42.80 -79.08 -19.70
C LEU A 10 41.61 -78.12 -19.82
N GLU A 11 41.13 -77.56 -18.70
CA GLU A 11 40.12 -76.49 -18.69
C GLU A 11 40.66 -75.34 -17.83
N LEU A 12 41.17 -74.31 -18.50
CA LEU A 12 41.52 -73.01 -17.93
C LEU A 12 40.24 -72.23 -17.62
N GLY A 13 39.76 -72.33 -16.38
CA GLY A 13 38.67 -71.51 -15.87
C GLY A 13 39.08 -70.04 -15.74
N MET A 14 38.76 -69.25 -16.75
CA MET A 14 38.91 -67.79 -16.75
C MET A 14 37.97 -67.16 -15.70
N ASN A 15 38.57 -66.42 -14.75
CA ASN A 15 37.86 -65.59 -13.78
C ASN A 15 37.00 -64.53 -14.52
N LYS A 16 35.67 -64.59 -14.35
CA LYS A 16 34.78 -63.51 -14.77
C LYS A 16 35.06 -62.28 -13.91
N PRO A 17 35.30 -61.08 -14.49
CA PRO A 17 35.37 -59.87 -13.69
C PRO A 17 33.96 -59.59 -13.14
N ASP A 18 33.83 -59.61 -11.82
CA ASP A 18 32.61 -59.21 -11.14
C ASP A 18 32.31 -57.75 -11.52
N LYS A 19 31.21 -57.51 -12.25
CA LYS A 19 30.80 -56.17 -12.71
C LYS A 19 30.09 -55.38 -11.61
N ARG A 20 29.94 -55.96 -10.41
CA ARG A 20 29.30 -55.33 -9.24
C ARG A 20 30.03 -54.10 -8.66
N PRO A 21 31.38 -53.97 -8.65
CA PRO A 21 32.04 -52.82 -8.04
C PRO A 21 32.05 -51.57 -8.94
N LEU A 22 31.91 -51.74 -10.27
CA LEU A 22 31.92 -50.65 -11.25
C LEU A 22 30.57 -49.90 -11.28
N VAL A 23 29.46 -50.62 -11.13
CA VAL A 23 28.11 -50.03 -11.06
C VAL A 23 27.92 -49.30 -9.72
N LEU A 24 28.51 -49.82 -8.64
CA LEU A 24 28.41 -49.20 -7.31
C LEU A 24 29.20 -47.89 -7.20
N THR A 25 30.40 -47.82 -7.80
CA THR A 25 31.18 -46.57 -7.85
C THR A 25 30.54 -45.50 -8.73
N PHE A 26 29.86 -45.89 -9.82
CA PHE A 26 29.10 -44.95 -10.66
C PHE A 26 27.86 -44.38 -9.94
N LEU A 27 27.15 -45.20 -9.16
CA LEU A 27 26.00 -44.75 -8.35
C LEU A 27 26.40 -43.78 -7.22
N ILE A 28 27.55 -44.00 -6.58
CA ILE A 28 28.08 -43.11 -5.53
C ILE A 28 28.56 -41.78 -6.13
N GLY A 29 29.17 -41.80 -7.33
CA GLY A 29 29.56 -40.59 -8.06
C GLY A 29 28.37 -39.74 -8.52
N CYS A 30 27.28 -40.37 -8.98
CA CYS A 30 26.04 -39.66 -9.32
C CYS A 30 25.36 -39.05 -8.09
N LEU A 31 25.42 -39.68 -6.90
CA LEU A 31 24.83 -39.13 -5.68
C LEU A 31 25.53 -37.85 -5.19
N LEU A 32 26.81 -37.67 -5.49
CA LEU A 32 27.59 -36.49 -5.08
C LEU A 32 27.39 -35.29 -6.01
N LEU A 33 26.90 -35.49 -7.25
CA LEU A 33 26.59 -34.40 -8.19
C LEU A 33 25.20 -33.77 -7.97
N PHE A 34 24.34 -34.38 -7.16
CA PHE A 34 23.02 -33.82 -6.82
C PHE A 34 23.01 -32.88 -5.60
N HIS A 35 24.14 -32.73 -4.89
CA HIS A 35 24.20 -31.96 -3.64
C HIS A 35 24.56 -30.47 -3.82
N SER A 36 24.50 -29.91 -5.03
CA SER A 36 24.79 -28.49 -5.27
C SER A 36 23.75 -27.81 -6.14
N ILE A 37 22.47 -28.00 -5.82
CA ILE A 37 21.45 -26.99 -6.13
C ILE A 37 21.28 -26.15 -4.86
N VAL A 38 22.23 -25.24 -4.62
CA VAL A 38 21.96 -24.10 -3.74
C VAL A 38 20.97 -23.22 -4.51
N PHE A 39 19.68 -23.37 -4.20
CA PHE A 39 18.72 -22.34 -4.54
C PHE A 39 19.19 -21.09 -3.79
N ALA A 40 19.51 -20.02 -4.52
CA ALA A 40 19.61 -18.70 -3.88
C ALA A 40 18.21 -18.42 -3.32
N GLU A 41 18.02 -18.65 -2.03
CA GLU A 41 16.79 -18.28 -1.32
C GLU A 41 16.73 -16.75 -1.32
N THR A 42 16.10 -16.16 -2.34
CA THR A 42 15.65 -14.78 -2.26
C THR A 42 14.69 -14.74 -1.09
N ASN A 43 15.08 -14.05 0.00
CA ASN A 43 14.27 -13.98 1.21
C ASN A 43 12.87 -13.47 0.81
N PRO A 44 11.80 -14.28 0.92
CA PRO A 44 10.48 -13.92 0.41
C PRO A 44 9.94 -12.60 0.98
N THR A 45 10.45 -12.21 2.15
CA THR A 45 10.12 -10.93 2.80
C THR A 45 10.76 -9.72 2.12
N ILE A 46 12.00 -9.85 1.61
CA ILE A 46 12.69 -8.77 0.89
C ILE A 46 11.98 -8.50 -0.45
N ASP A 47 11.61 -9.55 -1.18
CA ASP A 47 10.88 -9.41 -2.44
C ASP A 47 9.49 -8.79 -2.21
N LYS A 48 8.81 -9.18 -1.15
CA LYS A 48 7.50 -8.60 -0.81
C LYS A 48 7.60 -7.14 -0.40
N ASN A 49 8.59 -6.74 0.39
CA ASN A 49 8.78 -5.33 0.76
C ASN A 49 9.09 -4.45 -0.45
N ARG A 50 9.92 -4.93 -1.39
CA ARG A 50 10.17 -4.23 -2.66
C ARG A 50 8.87 -4.05 -3.45
N ASP A 51 8.06 -5.09 -3.54
CA ASP A 51 6.81 -5.02 -4.29
C ASP A 51 5.78 -4.11 -3.58
N ILE A 52 5.77 -4.06 -2.24
CA ILE A 52 4.97 -3.08 -1.49
C ILE A 52 5.42 -1.65 -1.80
N LEU A 53 6.72 -1.37 -1.85
CA LEU A 53 7.23 -0.06 -2.26
C LEU A 53 6.74 0.29 -3.66
N LYS A 54 6.79 -0.67 -4.59
CA LYS A 54 6.26 -0.47 -5.94
C LYS A 54 4.76 -0.20 -5.93
N LEU A 55 3.99 -0.91 -5.11
CA LEU A 55 2.56 -0.66 -4.93
C LEU A 55 2.29 0.78 -4.51
N LEU A 56 2.98 1.28 -3.48
CA LEU A 56 2.81 2.65 -3.00
C LEU A 56 3.13 3.70 -4.09
N GLU A 57 4.12 3.41 -4.93
CA GLU A 57 4.49 4.26 -6.07
C GLU A 57 3.38 4.29 -7.12
N VAL A 58 2.97 3.12 -7.64
CA VAL A 58 2.01 3.06 -8.76
C VAL A 58 0.60 3.46 -8.35
N SER A 59 0.24 3.29 -7.07
CA SER A 59 -1.03 3.77 -6.53
C SER A 59 -1.05 5.28 -6.30
N GLY A 60 0.10 5.97 -6.34
CA GLY A 60 0.24 7.39 -6.00
C GLY A 60 0.21 7.68 -4.49
N LEU A 61 0.40 6.66 -3.64
CA LEU A 61 0.45 6.86 -2.19
C LEU A 61 1.79 7.46 -1.74
N LEU A 62 2.89 7.23 -2.48
CA LEU A 62 4.16 7.89 -2.19
C LEU A 62 4.05 9.42 -2.28
N GLU A 63 3.35 9.94 -3.29
CA GLU A 63 3.12 11.39 -3.47
C GLU A 63 2.35 11.99 -2.28
N GLN A 64 1.46 11.22 -1.64
CA GLN A 64 0.72 11.66 -0.46
C GLN A 64 1.59 11.74 0.80
N MET A 65 2.73 11.02 0.84
CA MET A 65 3.63 11.07 1.98
C MET A 65 4.38 12.40 2.08
N ASP A 66 4.67 13.04 0.93
CA ASP A 66 5.21 14.39 0.91
C ASP A 66 4.23 15.40 1.51
N TYR A 67 2.93 15.27 1.21
CA TYR A 67 1.91 16.10 1.83
C TYR A 67 1.84 15.89 3.36
N ILE A 68 1.95 14.64 3.84
CA ILE A 68 1.98 14.35 5.27
C ILE A 68 3.19 15.01 5.95
N ARG A 69 4.36 14.96 5.30
CA ARG A 69 5.57 15.66 5.78
C ARG A 69 5.31 17.15 5.91
N ASP A 70 4.82 17.77 4.84
CA ASP A 70 4.62 19.21 4.78
C ASP A 70 3.57 19.66 5.81
N GLU A 71 2.49 18.91 5.99
CA GLU A 71 1.49 19.19 7.01
C GLU A 71 2.05 19.07 8.44
N ALA A 72 2.88 18.05 8.70
CA ALA A 72 3.51 17.86 10.00
C ALA A 72 4.43 19.05 10.37
N THR A 73 5.21 19.56 9.42
CA THR A 73 6.14 20.67 9.63
C THR A 73 5.46 22.04 9.60
N ASN A 74 4.37 22.21 8.86
CA ASN A 74 3.61 23.47 8.75
C ASN A 74 3.14 24.01 10.10
N SER A 75 2.76 23.12 11.02
CA SER A 75 2.35 23.51 12.37
C SER A 75 3.48 24.23 13.14
N TYR A 76 4.71 23.73 13.03
CA TYR A 76 5.91 24.34 13.62
C TYR A 76 6.29 25.63 12.88
N ALA A 77 6.23 25.63 11.55
CA ALA A 77 6.52 26.82 10.75
C ALA A 77 5.61 27.99 11.17
N ARG A 78 4.31 27.73 11.37
CA ARG A 78 3.36 28.73 11.87
C ARG A 78 3.74 29.24 13.26
N ALA A 79 4.08 28.36 14.19
CA ALA A 79 4.47 28.74 15.54
C ALA A 79 5.73 29.61 15.55
N ILE A 80 6.72 29.27 14.71
CA ILE A 80 7.96 30.03 14.55
C ILE A 80 7.67 31.43 13.99
N SER A 81 6.89 31.54 12.92
CA SER A 81 6.52 32.84 12.33
C SER A 81 5.76 33.76 13.29
N LEU A 82 4.95 33.19 14.18
CA LEU A 82 4.22 33.96 15.20
C LEU A 82 5.14 34.44 16.34
N THR A 83 6.17 33.66 16.68
CA THR A 83 7.06 33.93 17.81
C THR A 83 8.23 34.84 17.42
N TYR A 84 8.74 34.69 16.20
CA TYR A 84 9.92 35.38 15.69
C TYR A 84 9.54 36.27 14.50
N PRO A 85 9.46 37.61 14.68
CA PRO A 85 8.97 38.51 13.63
C PRO A 85 9.97 38.78 12.49
N LYS A 86 11.23 38.34 12.61
CA LYS A 86 12.28 38.53 11.61
C LYS A 86 13.07 37.24 11.42
N VAL A 87 12.51 36.33 10.63
CA VAL A 87 13.16 35.06 10.26
C VAL A 87 13.81 35.23 8.88
N PRO A 88 15.12 35.01 8.72
CA PRO A 88 15.79 35.05 7.40
C PRO A 88 15.30 33.94 6.47
N ASP A 89 15.27 34.17 5.16
CA ASP A 89 14.83 33.18 4.17
C ASP A 89 15.61 31.85 4.26
N GLN A 90 16.93 31.94 4.48
CA GLN A 90 17.81 30.79 4.68
C GLN A 90 17.33 29.84 5.79
N PHE A 91 16.68 30.35 6.83
CA PHE A 91 16.13 29.50 7.89
C PHE A 91 15.04 28.58 7.34
N TRP A 92 14.17 29.08 6.46
CA TRP A 92 13.08 28.29 5.89
C TRP A 92 13.60 27.20 4.95
N ASP A 93 14.66 27.50 4.20
CA ASP A 93 15.35 26.50 3.37
C ASP A 93 15.92 25.36 4.21
N ASP A 94 16.53 25.67 5.36
CA ASP A 94 17.10 24.66 6.25
C ASP A 94 16.01 23.94 7.06
N PHE A 95 14.95 24.64 7.46
CA PHE A 95 13.78 24.07 8.12
C PHE A 95 13.09 23.03 7.24
N GLY A 96 12.91 23.31 5.95
CA GLY A 96 12.33 22.38 4.98
C GLY A 96 13.11 21.07 4.82
N LYS A 97 14.39 21.05 5.20
CA LYS A 97 15.26 19.86 5.15
C LYS A 97 15.21 19.02 6.43
N LEU A 98 14.60 19.51 7.51
CA LEU A 98 14.59 18.82 8.81
C LEU A 98 13.81 17.49 8.78
N ALA A 99 12.74 17.42 7.98
CA ALA A 99 12.04 16.16 7.70
C ALA A 99 12.58 15.58 6.38
N GLY A 100 13.85 15.20 6.41
CA GLY A 100 14.64 14.81 5.26
C GLY A 100 14.38 13.37 4.82
N LYS A 101 15.32 12.82 4.04
CA LYS A 101 15.19 11.48 3.46
C LYS A 101 15.16 10.41 4.55
N GLU A 102 15.91 10.61 5.62
CA GLU A 102 16.05 9.69 6.74
C GLU A 102 14.73 9.56 7.52
N GLU A 103 14.10 10.68 7.87
CA GLU A 103 12.81 10.73 8.56
C GLU A 103 11.71 10.13 7.67
N MET A 104 11.72 10.46 6.38
CA MET A 104 10.78 9.91 5.42
C MET A 104 10.98 8.41 5.23
N LYS A 105 12.22 7.92 5.28
CA LYS A 105 12.50 6.47 5.23
C LYS A 105 11.92 5.77 6.46
N VAL A 106 12.02 6.35 7.65
CA VAL A 106 11.41 5.77 8.87
C VAL A 106 9.89 5.64 8.71
N LEU A 107 9.22 6.68 8.17
CA LEU A 107 7.79 6.61 7.89
C LEU A 107 7.48 5.52 6.85
N LEU A 108 8.24 5.47 5.77
CA LEU A 108 8.06 4.50 4.69
C LEU A 108 8.23 3.05 5.18
N ASP A 109 9.28 2.77 5.95
CA ASP A 109 9.52 1.44 6.54
C ASP A 109 8.34 1.00 7.43
N ARG A 110 7.74 1.94 8.20
CA ARG A 110 6.55 1.67 9.03
C ARG A 110 5.33 1.36 8.16
N VAL A 111 5.09 2.11 7.10
CA VAL A 111 3.99 1.85 6.16
C VAL A 111 4.17 0.49 5.50
N VAL A 112 5.38 0.18 5.01
CA VAL A 112 5.70 -1.12 4.40
C VAL A 112 5.42 -2.27 5.37
N ALA A 113 5.80 -2.12 6.64
CA ALA A 113 5.53 -3.14 7.66
C ALA A 113 4.02 -3.40 7.86
N VAL A 114 3.19 -2.37 7.78
CA VAL A 114 1.72 -2.50 7.86
C VAL A 114 1.19 -3.33 6.69
N TYR A 115 1.55 -2.99 5.45
CA TYR A 115 1.13 -3.78 4.27
C TYR A 115 1.65 -5.21 4.33
N ASN A 116 2.91 -5.39 4.74
CA ASN A 116 3.51 -6.71 4.87
C ASN A 116 2.76 -7.58 5.89
N LYS A 117 2.29 -6.99 6.99
CA LYS A 117 1.51 -7.69 8.03
C LYS A 117 0.11 -8.10 7.54
N HIS A 118 -0.53 -7.29 6.70
CA HIS A 118 -1.95 -7.44 6.41
C HIS A 118 -2.29 -8.00 5.03
N MET A 119 -1.33 -8.07 4.10
CA MET A 119 -1.58 -8.55 2.74
C MET A 119 -0.63 -9.68 2.35
N THR A 120 -1.12 -10.63 1.55
CA THR A 120 -0.26 -11.64 0.93
C THR A 120 0.53 -11.03 -0.22
N HIS A 121 1.65 -11.65 -0.59
CA HIS A 121 2.47 -11.15 -1.70
C HIS A 121 1.70 -11.16 -3.04
N ASP A 122 0.85 -12.17 -3.26
CA ASP A 122 0.06 -12.27 -4.49
C ASP A 122 -0.99 -11.16 -4.61
N VAL A 123 -1.60 -10.75 -3.49
CA VAL A 123 -2.50 -9.58 -3.46
C VAL A 123 -1.73 -8.32 -3.83
N ILE A 124 -0.53 -8.12 -3.27
CA ILE A 124 0.33 -6.98 -3.62
C ILE A 124 0.64 -6.95 -5.12
N LYS A 125 1.03 -8.09 -5.71
CA LYS A 125 1.31 -8.19 -7.16
C LYS A 125 0.09 -7.87 -8.03
N GLN A 126 -1.09 -8.33 -7.63
CA GLN A 126 -2.34 -8.04 -8.34
C GLN A 126 -2.70 -6.56 -8.27
N LEU A 127 -2.54 -5.92 -7.11
CA LEU A 127 -2.76 -4.48 -6.96
C LEU A 127 -1.78 -3.66 -7.81
N ILE A 128 -0.50 -4.05 -7.85
CA ILE A 128 0.49 -3.40 -8.73
C ILE A 128 0.03 -3.49 -10.19
N LYS A 129 -0.41 -4.67 -10.65
CA LYS A 129 -0.90 -4.86 -12.02
C LYS A 129 -2.08 -3.93 -12.32
N MET A 130 -3.04 -3.82 -11.41
CA MET A 130 -4.22 -2.96 -11.56
C MET A 130 -3.83 -1.47 -11.65
N PHE A 131 -3.00 -1.00 -10.72
CA PHE A 131 -2.57 0.40 -10.65
C PHE A 131 -1.52 0.77 -11.70
N SER A 132 -0.93 -0.20 -12.38
CA SER A 132 0.00 0.05 -13.51
C SER A 132 -0.71 0.11 -14.87
N THR A 133 -2.04 0.02 -14.91
CA THR A 133 -2.79 0.09 -16.18
C THR A 133 -2.86 1.52 -16.73
N PRO A 134 -2.86 1.71 -18.06
CA PRO A 134 -3.10 3.03 -18.67
C PRO A 134 -4.41 3.67 -18.21
N PHE A 135 -5.45 2.83 -18.01
CA PHE A 135 -6.72 3.24 -17.43
C PHE A 135 -6.55 3.92 -16.07
N TRP A 136 -5.82 3.30 -15.14
CA TRP A 136 -5.61 3.89 -13.81
C TRP A 136 -4.78 5.17 -13.88
N VAL A 137 -3.76 5.21 -14.72
CA VAL A 137 -2.93 6.41 -14.90
C VAL A 137 -3.77 7.59 -15.38
N GLU A 138 -4.61 7.37 -16.39
CA GLU A 138 -5.53 8.41 -16.89
C GLU A 138 -6.53 8.83 -15.81
N TRP A 139 -7.14 7.87 -15.11
CA TRP A 139 -8.09 8.14 -14.02
C TRP A 139 -7.44 8.99 -12.92
N LYS A 140 -6.24 8.61 -12.44
CA LYS A 140 -5.49 9.35 -11.40
C LYS A 140 -5.21 10.79 -11.81
N GLN A 141 -4.86 11.02 -13.08
CA GLN A 141 -4.54 12.36 -13.59
C GLN A 141 -5.79 13.23 -13.79
N LYS A 142 -6.88 12.67 -14.32
CA LYS A 142 -8.05 13.45 -14.73
C LYS A 142 -9.07 13.66 -13.62
N MET A 143 -9.23 12.69 -12.72
CA MET A 143 -10.29 12.77 -11.71
C MET A 143 -10.21 13.99 -10.79
N PRO A 144 -9.04 14.45 -10.31
CA PRO A 144 -8.98 15.66 -9.50
C PRO A 144 -9.52 16.90 -10.22
N ALA A 145 -9.26 17.02 -11.53
CA ALA A 145 -9.77 18.12 -12.34
C ALA A 145 -11.29 18.00 -12.55
N ILE A 146 -11.77 16.80 -12.92
CA ILE A 146 -13.20 16.52 -13.08
C ILE A 146 -13.97 16.81 -11.78
N SER A 147 -13.45 16.36 -10.63
CA SER A 147 -14.08 16.64 -9.32
C SER A 147 -14.13 18.13 -9.01
N ARG A 148 -13.09 18.90 -9.36
CA ARG A 148 -13.08 20.35 -9.19
C ARG A 148 -14.13 21.04 -10.06
N GLU A 149 -14.19 20.69 -11.33
CA GLU A 149 -15.15 21.25 -12.28
C GLU A 149 -16.59 20.91 -11.90
N ALA A 150 -16.87 19.64 -11.59
CA ALA A 150 -18.18 19.21 -11.11
C ALA A 150 -18.60 19.94 -9.82
N GLY A 151 -17.66 20.19 -8.92
CA GLY A 151 -17.88 20.96 -7.71
C GLY A 151 -18.27 22.42 -7.98
N LEU A 152 -17.62 23.06 -8.95
CA LEU A 152 -17.96 24.43 -9.37
C LEU A 152 -19.37 24.51 -9.95
N ILE A 153 -19.73 23.58 -10.83
CA ILE A 153 -21.08 23.50 -11.41
C ILE A 153 -22.13 23.31 -10.31
N GLY A 154 -21.86 22.45 -9.32
CA GLY A 154 -22.77 22.26 -8.18
C GLY A 154 -22.94 23.54 -7.34
N SER A 155 -21.86 24.32 -7.18
CA SER A 155 -21.90 25.61 -6.50
C SER A 155 -22.73 26.64 -7.29
N GLU A 156 -22.52 26.74 -8.60
CA GLU A 156 -23.28 27.60 -9.50
C GLU A 156 -24.77 27.27 -9.45
N TRP A 157 -25.12 25.99 -9.61
CA TRP A 157 -26.51 25.53 -9.49
C TRP A 157 -27.13 25.89 -8.13
N THR A 158 -26.37 25.82 -7.04
CA THR A 158 -26.86 26.21 -5.71
C THR A 158 -27.19 27.70 -5.66
N GLN A 159 -26.34 28.56 -6.24
CA GLN A 159 -26.62 29.99 -6.34
C GLN A 159 -27.88 30.26 -7.17
N GLU A 160 -28.01 29.60 -8.33
CA GLU A 160 -29.19 29.71 -9.19
C GLU A 160 -30.47 29.27 -8.47
N LEU A 161 -30.41 28.15 -7.73
CA LEU A 161 -31.54 27.62 -6.98
C LEU A 161 -32.02 28.61 -5.92
N LEU A 162 -31.10 29.23 -5.17
CA LEU A 162 -31.42 30.22 -4.14
C LEU A 162 -32.02 31.51 -4.73
N GLN A 163 -31.66 31.86 -5.96
CA GLN A 163 -32.26 32.99 -6.67
C GLN A 163 -33.59 32.62 -7.37
N SER A 164 -33.92 31.35 -7.49
CA SER A 164 -35.12 30.89 -8.19
C SER A 164 -36.41 31.29 -7.48
N GLU A 165 -37.26 32.07 -8.17
CA GLU A 165 -38.60 32.43 -7.69
C GLU A 165 -39.48 31.20 -7.41
N SER A 166 -39.33 30.14 -8.21
CA SER A 166 -40.08 28.90 -8.00
C SER A 166 -39.69 28.20 -6.70
N PHE A 167 -38.41 28.26 -6.33
CA PHE A 167 -37.90 27.69 -5.09
C PHE A 167 -38.32 28.55 -3.90
N LYS A 168 -38.15 29.87 -3.97
CA LYS A 168 -38.61 30.82 -2.95
C LYS A 168 -40.10 30.63 -2.65
N LYS A 169 -40.95 30.56 -3.67
CA LYS A 169 -42.39 30.30 -3.50
C LYS A 169 -42.69 28.97 -2.79
N LYS A 170 -41.94 27.90 -3.11
CA LYS A 170 -42.10 26.61 -2.43
C LYS A 170 -41.68 26.71 -0.96
N LEU A 171 -40.62 27.46 -0.66
CA LEU A 171 -40.16 27.71 0.69
C LEU A 171 -41.20 28.54 1.47
N ASP A 172 -41.73 29.61 0.91
CA ASP A 172 -42.76 30.45 1.54
C ASP A 172 -44.04 29.66 1.85
N ASN A 173 -44.44 28.77 0.92
CA ASN A 173 -45.56 27.87 1.15
C ASN A 173 -45.30 26.90 2.31
N LEU A 174 -44.06 26.44 2.50
CA LEU A 174 -43.70 25.61 3.65
C LEU A 174 -43.72 26.42 4.95
N VAL A 175 -43.14 27.63 4.95
CA VAL A 175 -43.17 28.55 6.10
C VAL A 175 -44.61 28.80 6.55
N THR A 176 -45.50 29.08 5.59
CA THR A 176 -46.92 29.30 5.84
C THR A 176 -47.63 28.05 6.34
N LYS A 177 -47.40 26.89 5.70
CA LYS A 177 -48.04 25.61 6.05
C LYS A 177 -47.77 25.22 7.51
N TYR A 178 -46.58 25.52 8.01
CA TYR A 178 -46.18 25.21 9.39
C TYR A 178 -46.34 26.38 10.36
N ASP A 179 -46.90 27.52 9.90
CA ASP A 179 -47.12 28.72 10.72
C ASP A 179 -45.86 29.15 11.49
N LEU A 180 -44.70 29.04 10.83
CA LEU A 180 -43.40 29.20 11.49
C LEU A 180 -43.22 30.61 12.07
N GLU A 181 -43.78 31.64 11.42
CA GLU A 181 -43.73 33.02 11.92
C GLU A 181 -44.44 33.15 13.27
N LYS A 182 -45.63 32.54 13.41
CA LYS A 182 -46.37 32.55 14.67
C LYS A 182 -45.65 31.75 15.74
N LEU A 183 -45.16 30.56 15.41
CA LEU A 183 -44.43 29.71 16.36
C LEU A 183 -43.20 30.41 16.95
N ASN A 184 -42.49 31.22 16.16
CA ASN A 184 -41.29 31.94 16.59
C ASN A 184 -41.57 33.36 17.13
N SER A 185 -42.80 33.86 17.00
CA SER A 185 -43.22 35.15 17.60
C SER A 185 -43.85 34.98 19.00
N MET A 186 -44.12 33.74 19.43
CA MET A 186 -44.56 33.46 20.78
C MET A 186 -43.38 33.68 21.76
N PRO A 187 -43.58 34.38 22.89
CA PRO A 187 -42.54 34.49 23.91
C PRO A 187 -42.09 33.09 24.31
N GLU A 188 -40.78 32.87 24.43
CA GLU A 188 -40.28 31.65 25.07
C GLU A 188 -41.03 31.49 26.39
N ALA A 189 -41.79 30.40 26.54
CA ALA A 189 -42.40 30.08 27.82
C ALA A 189 -41.27 30.09 28.85
N PRO A 190 -41.35 30.88 29.93
CA PRO A 190 -40.26 30.99 30.87
C PRO A 190 -39.94 29.58 31.33
N HIS A 191 -38.72 29.13 31.03
CA HIS A 191 -38.18 27.90 31.54
C HIS A 191 -38.59 27.80 32.99
N SER A 192 -39.44 26.82 33.29
CA SER A 192 -39.78 26.42 34.65
C SER A 192 -38.46 26.04 35.34
N LYS A 193 -37.78 27.04 35.91
CA LYS A 193 -36.86 26.86 37.03
C LYS A 193 -37.72 26.36 38.20
N LYS A 194 -38.00 25.06 38.20
CA LYS A 194 -38.30 24.31 39.41
C LYS A 194 -37.08 23.46 39.72
N LEU A 195 -36.22 24.01 40.57
CA LEU A 195 -35.49 23.19 41.55
C LEU A 195 -36.53 22.64 42.55
N PRO A 196 -36.30 21.46 43.20
CA PRO A 196 -35.19 21.35 44.14
C PRO A 196 -34.36 20.08 44.04
N LYS A 197 -33.11 20.24 44.47
CA LYS A 197 -32.22 19.19 44.93
C LYS A 197 -32.94 18.30 45.94
N LYS A 198 -32.81 16.99 45.77
CA LYS A 198 -32.76 16.04 46.88
C LYS A 198 -31.64 15.06 46.63
#